data_AF-A0A938J272-F1
#
_entry.id   AF-A0A938J272-F1
#
_cell.length_a   1.000
_cell.length_b   1.000
_cell.length_c   1.000
_cell.angle_alpha   90.00
_cell.angle_beta   90.00
_cell.angle_gamma   90.00
#
_symmetry.space_group_name_H-M   'P 1'
#
loop_
_entity.id
_entity.type
_entity.pdbx_description
1 polymer ?
#
loop_
_entity_poly.entity_id
_entity_poly.type
_entity_poly.pdbx_seq_one_letter_code
_entity_poly.pdbx_strand_id
1 'polypeptide(L)'
;GGAFAEEHAWNEPRVRAAQIPAANGVTNATSLARMYSSLVVETDGVRTLQPETVDRAIVPQVSGPDSVLMFPIPFALGFMTHSDFSPFLSGRSFGHGGAGGSLGFADPDRRIGGGYVMNKMHMGLTGDPRNIALLDAVERSVA
;
A
#
# COMPACT_ATOMS: atom_id res chain seq x y z
N GLY A 1 -19.54 -12.00 -10.51
CA GLY A 1 -19.63 -10.53 -10.47
C GLY A 1 -18.48 -10.01 -9.64
N GLY A 2 -17.81 -8.95 -10.09
CA GLY A 2 -16.66 -8.37 -9.40
C GLY A 2 -15.53 -8.00 -10.37
N ALA A 3 -14.50 -7.33 -9.85
CA ALA A 3 -13.29 -6.86 -10.52
C ALA A 3 -12.57 -7.89 -11.42
N PHE A 4 -12.85 -9.19 -11.27
CA PHE A 4 -12.20 -10.29 -12.01
C PHE A 4 -13.18 -11.08 -12.89
N ALA A 5 -14.43 -10.62 -13.02
CA ALA A 5 -15.46 -11.35 -13.77
C ALA A 5 -15.35 -11.15 -15.29
N GLU A 6 -14.77 -10.04 -15.73
CA GLU A 6 -14.52 -9.75 -17.14
C GLU A 6 -13.03 -9.97 -17.45
N GLU A 7 -12.77 -10.98 -18.28
CA GLU A 7 -11.41 -11.29 -18.74
C GLU A 7 -10.83 -10.07 -19.45
N HIS A 8 -9.67 -9.59 -18.98
CA HIS A 8 -8.93 -8.44 -19.50
C HIS A 8 -9.49 -7.03 -19.24
N ALA A 9 -10.54 -6.83 -18.44
CA ALA A 9 -11.09 -5.49 -18.17
C ALA A 9 -10.03 -4.45 -17.75
N TRP A 10 -9.07 -4.84 -16.90
CA TRP A 10 -7.96 -3.97 -16.45
C TRP A 10 -6.96 -3.58 -17.55
N ASN A 11 -6.99 -4.28 -18.68
CA ASN A 11 -6.13 -4.01 -19.82
C ASN A 11 -6.77 -3.11 -20.87
N GLU A 12 -8.06 -2.82 -20.73
CA GLU A 12 -8.77 -1.98 -21.68
C GLU A 12 -8.39 -0.50 -21.53
N PRO A 13 -8.10 0.21 -22.64
CA PRO A 13 -7.78 1.63 -22.60
C PRO A 13 -8.85 2.48 -21.92
N ARG A 14 -10.13 2.15 -22.11
CA ARG A 14 -11.24 2.87 -21.47
C ARG A 14 -11.24 2.74 -19.95
N VAL A 15 -10.86 1.58 -19.42
CA VAL A 15 -10.76 1.35 -17.97
C VAL A 15 -9.57 2.13 -17.40
N ARG A 16 -8.43 2.17 -18.11
CA ARG A 16 -7.26 2.94 -17.69
C ARG A 16 -7.46 4.46 -17.77
N ALA A 17 -8.27 4.93 -18.73
CA ALA A 17 -8.58 6.35 -18.90
C ALA A 17 -9.66 6.85 -17.93
N ALA A 18 -10.49 5.96 -17.38
CA ALA A 18 -11.52 6.32 -16.41
C ALA A 18 -10.90 6.81 -15.08
N GLN A 19 -11.69 7.50 -14.26
CA GLN A 19 -11.29 7.90 -12.92
C GLN A 19 -11.91 6.94 -11.90
N ILE A 20 -11.18 5.90 -11.51
CA ILE A 20 -11.62 4.90 -10.52
C ILE A 20 -10.54 4.80 -9.43
N PRO A 21 -10.42 5.80 -8.54
CA PRO A 21 -9.29 5.92 -7.61
C PRO A 21 -9.06 4.70 -6.70
N ALA A 22 -10.11 3.90 -6.47
CA ALA A 22 -10.04 2.69 -5.68
C ALA A 22 -9.32 1.51 -6.36
N ALA A 23 -9.14 1.50 -7.69
CA ALA A 23 -8.71 0.28 -8.38
C ALA A 23 -7.87 0.45 -9.66
N ASN A 24 -8.07 1.51 -10.46
CA ASN A 24 -7.51 1.55 -11.82
C ASN A 24 -6.22 2.39 -11.97
N GLY A 25 -5.60 2.78 -10.86
CA GLY A 25 -4.34 3.52 -10.88
C GLY A 25 -3.22 2.72 -11.55
N VAL A 26 -2.53 3.33 -12.53
CA VAL A 26 -1.36 2.73 -13.21
C VAL A 26 -0.11 3.47 -12.77
N THR A 27 0.86 2.74 -12.20
CA THR A 27 2.14 3.29 -11.74
C THR A 27 3.26 2.25 -11.86
N ASN A 28 4.48 2.63 -11.47
CA ASN A 28 5.62 1.74 -11.33
C ASN A 28 6.19 1.84 -9.89
N ALA A 29 7.09 0.91 -9.53
CA ALA A 29 7.67 0.81 -8.20
C ALA A 29 8.36 2.11 -7.75
N THR A 30 9.18 2.73 -8.62
CA THR A 30 9.92 3.96 -8.31
C THR A 30 8.99 5.14 -8.06
N SER A 31 7.98 5.35 -8.92
CA SER A 31 7.00 6.42 -8.76
C SER A 31 6.15 6.23 -7.50
N LEU A 32 5.72 5.00 -7.21
CA LEU A 32 4.98 4.68 -5.99
C LEU A 32 5.81 4.89 -4.72
N ALA A 33 7.08 4.45 -4.73
CA ALA A 33 8.01 4.65 -3.63
C ALA A 33 8.27 6.13 -3.37
N ARG A 34 8.47 6.94 -4.42
CA ARG A 34 8.61 8.41 -4.31
C ARG A 34 7.37 9.04 -3.68
N MET A 35 6.17 8.64 -4.12
CA MET A 35 4.92 9.15 -3.58
C MET A 35 4.83 8.87 -2.07
N TYR A 36 5.02 7.63 -1.65
CA TYR A 36 4.98 7.27 -0.22
C TYR A 36 6.12 7.92 0.58
N SER A 37 7.33 7.98 0.02
CA SER A 37 8.50 8.64 0.64
C SER A 37 8.20 10.11 0.92
N SER A 38 7.57 10.81 -0.02
CA SER A 38 7.20 12.23 0.12
C SER A 38 6.22 12.51 1.28
N LEU A 39 5.55 11.48 1.82
CA LEU A 39 4.69 11.63 3.00
C LEU A 39 5.53 11.73 4.29
N VAL A 40 6.67 11.03 4.36
CA VAL A 40 7.45 10.88 5.59
C VAL A 40 8.78 11.63 5.58
N VAL A 41 9.30 11.97 4.40
CA VAL A 41 10.53 12.76 4.20
C VAL A 41 10.43 13.62 2.94
N GLU A 42 11.16 14.73 2.90
CA GLU A 42 11.29 15.48 1.64
C GLU A 42 11.97 14.60 0.58
N THR A 43 11.29 14.40 -0.55
CA THR A 43 11.74 13.54 -1.64
C THR A 43 11.64 14.32 -2.94
N ASP A 44 12.76 14.46 -3.66
CA ASP A 44 12.83 15.25 -4.90
C ASP A 44 12.27 16.68 -4.72
N GLY A 45 12.55 17.31 -3.56
CA GLY A 45 12.05 18.65 -3.20
C GLY A 45 10.58 18.72 -2.80
N VAL A 46 9.91 17.57 -2.63
CA VAL A 46 8.49 17.49 -2.29
C VAL A 46 8.28 16.87 -0.91
N ARG A 47 7.54 17.58 -0.06
CA ARG A 47 6.94 17.07 1.17
C ARG A 47 5.42 17.21 1.05
N THR A 48 4.73 16.09 0.81
CA THR A 48 3.31 16.10 0.43
C THR A 48 2.40 16.46 1.60
N LEU A 49 2.71 15.96 2.80
CA LEU A 49 1.96 16.25 4.04
C LEU A 49 2.91 16.68 5.15
N GLN A 50 2.42 17.56 6.03
CA GLN A 50 3.13 17.89 7.27
C GLN A 50 3.19 16.67 8.20
N PRO A 51 4.25 16.51 9.01
CA PRO A 51 4.40 15.38 9.92
C PRO A 51 3.16 15.14 10.80
N GLU A 52 2.58 16.20 11.36
CA GLU A 52 1.41 16.13 12.24
C GLU A 52 0.14 15.68 11.49
N THR A 53 0.08 15.93 10.18
CA THR A 53 -1.00 15.45 9.33
C THR A 53 -0.87 13.95 9.07
N VAL A 54 0.35 13.47 8.84
CA VAL A 54 0.61 12.03 8.73
C VAL A 54 0.28 11.34 10.05
N ASP A 55 0.72 11.87 11.18
CA ASP A 55 0.43 11.32 12.51
C ASP A 55 -1.06 11.12 12.73
N ARG A 56 -1.88 12.10 12.34
CA ARG A 56 -3.34 12.00 12.41
C ARG A 56 -3.91 11.00 11.39
N ALA A 57 -3.37 10.97 10.18
CA ALA A 57 -3.88 10.14 9.09
C ALA A 57 -3.66 8.64 9.33
N ILE A 58 -2.65 8.27 10.13
CA ILE A 58 -2.27 6.88 10.41
C ILE A 58 -2.86 6.33 11.72
N VAL A 59 -3.65 7.11 12.46
CA VAL A 59 -4.36 6.59 13.64
C VAL A 59 -5.47 5.64 13.18
N PRO A 60 -5.46 4.35 13.59
CA PRO A 60 -6.53 3.43 13.25
C PRO A 60 -7.89 3.98 13.69
N GLN A 61 -8.84 4.05 12.77
CA GLN A 61 -10.22 4.46 13.02
C GLN A 61 -11.11 3.25 13.31
N VAL A 62 -10.74 2.09 12.76
CA VAL A 62 -11.44 0.82 12.96
C VAL A 62 -10.42 -0.32 12.96
N SER A 63 -10.68 -1.33 13.79
CA SER A 63 -9.92 -2.57 13.89
C SER A 63 -10.85 -3.72 14.28
N GLY A 64 -10.52 -4.92 13.84
CA GLY A 64 -11.35 -6.12 14.05
C GLY A 64 -11.73 -6.74 12.70
N PRO A 65 -12.43 -7.89 12.70
CA PRO A 65 -12.74 -8.62 11.48
C PRO A 65 -13.48 -7.75 10.46
N ASP A 66 -12.87 -7.53 9.31
CA ASP A 66 -13.51 -6.81 8.21
C ASP A 66 -14.63 -7.66 7.61
N SER A 67 -15.79 -7.06 7.34
CA SER A 67 -16.97 -7.81 6.85
C SER A 67 -16.85 -8.28 5.40
N VAL A 68 -15.84 -7.81 4.66
CA VAL A 68 -15.60 -8.15 3.25
C VAL A 68 -14.32 -8.98 3.12
N LEU A 69 -13.21 -8.50 3.68
CA LEU A 69 -11.91 -9.16 3.64
C LEU A 69 -11.82 -10.30 4.66
N MET A 70 -12.67 -10.32 5.69
CA MET A 70 -12.72 -11.33 6.75
C MET A 70 -11.46 -11.41 7.64
N PHE A 71 -10.47 -10.54 7.41
CA PHE A 71 -9.26 -10.41 8.21
C PHE A 71 -9.33 -9.17 9.10
N PRO A 72 -8.69 -9.19 10.28
CA PRO A 72 -8.68 -8.03 11.17
C PRO A 72 -7.59 -7.03 10.77
N ILE A 73 -7.72 -6.44 9.58
CA ILE A 73 -6.83 -5.39 9.09
C ILE A 73 -7.29 -4.05 9.69
N PRO A 74 -6.44 -3.33 10.43
CA PRO A 74 -6.80 -2.00 10.92
C PRO A 74 -6.73 -0.99 9.79
N PHE A 75 -7.74 -0.12 9.72
CA PHE A 75 -7.82 0.96 8.75
C PHE A 75 -7.81 2.32 9.46
N ALA A 76 -6.93 3.19 8.99
CA ALA A 76 -6.87 4.60 9.36
C ALA A 76 -7.59 5.45 8.31
N LEU A 77 -7.22 6.72 8.15
CA LEU A 77 -7.83 7.62 7.16
C LEU A 77 -7.33 7.31 5.75
N GLY A 78 -7.84 6.24 5.15
CA GLY A 78 -7.52 5.80 3.78
C GLY A 78 -6.33 4.83 3.67
N PHE A 79 -5.69 4.48 4.79
CA PHE A 79 -4.55 3.57 4.83
C PHE A 79 -4.84 2.31 5.64
N MET A 80 -4.26 1.20 5.21
CA MET A 80 -4.00 0.06 6.09
C MET A 80 -2.82 0.42 7.00
N THR A 81 -2.89 0.06 8.28
CA THR A 81 -1.79 0.22 9.23
C THR A 81 -1.20 -1.13 9.62
N HIS A 82 0.00 -1.13 10.20
CA HIS A 82 0.71 -2.34 10.59
C HIS A 82 -0.13 -3.26 11.49
N SER A 83 -0.20 -4.54 11.12
CA SER A 83 -0.72 -5.65 11.93
C SER A 83 -0.21 -6.99 11.38
N ASP A 84 -0.48 -8.09 12.06
CA ASP A 84 -0.14 -9.44 11.58
C ASP A 84 -0.79 -9.78 10.23
N PHE A 85 -1.93 -9.15 9.91
CA PHE A 85 -2.67 -9.35 8.66
C PHE A 85 -2.35 -8.30 7.58
N SER A 86 -1.62 -7.25 7.95
CA SER A 86 -1.09 -6.22 7.06
C SER A 86 0.34 -5.86 7.50
N PRO A 87 1.30 -6.79 7.35
CA PRO A 87 2.66 -6.57 7.82
C PRO A 87 3.35 -5.46 7.02
N PHE A 88 4.02 -4.58 7.74
CA PHE A 88 4.87 -3.49 7.25
C PHE A 88 6.16 -3.45 8.08
N LEU A 89 7.04 -2.46 7.87
CA LEU A 89 8.35 -2.38 8.53
C LEU A 89 8.29 -2.16 10.06
N SER A 90 7.34 -1.36 10.53
CA SER A 90 7.23 -1.00 11.96
C SER A 90 5.79 -0.71 12.37
N GLY A 91 5.56 -0.55 13.68
CA GLY A 91 4.23 -0.27 14.23
C GLY A 91 3.57 1.02 13.74
N ARG A 92 4.36 2.01 13.29
CA ARG A 92 3.85 3.26 12.71
C ARG A 92 3.86 3.27 11.18
N SER A 93 4.22 2.15 10.56
CA SER A 93 4.14 2.01 9.11
C SER A 93 2.69 1.93 8.63
N PHE A 94 2.45 2.49 7.45
CA PHE A 94 1.14 2.58 6.84
C PHE A 94 1.24 2.47 5.33
N GLY A 95 0.15 2.08 4.67
CA GLY A 95 0.18 1.83 3.24
C GLY A 95 -1.11 1.26 2.70
N HIS A 96 -1.02 0.55 1.58
CA HIS A 96 -2.12 -0.24 1.04
C HIS A 96 -1.61 -1.37 0.16
N GLY A 97 -2.11 -2.59 0.41
CA GLY A 97 -1.92 -3.75 -0.47
C GLY A 97 -2.95 -3.74 -1.60
N GLY A 98 -2.52 -4.00 -2.83
CA GLY A 98 -3.40 -4.11 -4.00
C GLY A 98 -3.66 -5.55 -4.39
N ALA A 99 -4.83 -5.79 -4.99
CA ALA A 99 -5.19 -7.09 -5.54
C ALA A 99 -4.07 -7.64 -6.45
N GLY A 100 -3.74 -8.92 -6.26
CA GLY A 100 -2.66 -9.57 -6.99
C GLY A 100 -1.28 -9.46 -6.34
N GLY A 101 -1.09 -8.54 -5.37
CA GLY A 101 0.12 -8.46 -4.54
C GLY A 101 0.89 -7.13 -4.49
N SER A 102 0.47 -6.07 -5.20
CA SER A 102 1.20 -4.80 -5.21
C SER A 102 1.18 -4.17 -3.82
N LEU A 103 2.18 -3.38 -3.46
CA LEU A 103 2.27 -2.77 -2.15
C LEU A 103 2.85 -1.37 -2.26
N GLY A 104 2.20 -0.39 -1.67
CA GLY A 104 2.80 0.91 -1.39
C GLY A 104 2.77 1.15 0.11
N PHE A 105 3.86 1.67 0.67
CA PHE A 105 3.98 1.87 2.12
C PHE A 105 4.96 2.99 2.47
N ALA A 106 4.78 3.56 3.66
CA ALA A 106 5.74 4.45 4.28
C ALA A 106 5.91 4.16 5.77
N ASP A 107 7.08 4.47 6.30
CA ASP A 107 7.45 4.40 7.70
C ASP A 107 7.95 5.78 8.17
N PRO A 108 7.19 6.49 9.03
CA PRO A 108 7.58 7.81 9.51
C PRO A 108 8.79 7.77 10.44
N ASP A 109 8.95 6.71 11.22
CA ASP A 109 10.01 6.61 12.23
C ASP A 109 11.35 6.33 11.55
N ARG A 110 11.34 5.49 10.51
CA ARG A 110 12.53 5.15 9.73
C ARG A 110 12.75 6.06 8.53
N ARG A 111 11.79 6.93 8.22
CA ARG A 111 11.80 7.86 7.06
C ARG A 111 11.96 7.11 5.73
N ILE A 112 11.28 5.98 5.59
CA ILE A 112 11.33 5.10 4.41
C ILE A 112 10.00 5.16 3.68
N GLY A 113 10.04 5.30 2.34
CA GLY A 113 8.90 5.05 1.47
C GLY A 113 9.23 3.94 0.47
N GLY A 114 8.27 3.07 0.18
CA GLY A 114 8.48 1.91 -0.66
C GLY A 114 7.32 1.61 -1.59
N GLY A 115 7.64 0.90 -2.67
CA GLY A 115 6.68 0.49 -3.69
C GLY A 115 7.10 -0.85 -4.31
N TYR A 116 6.18 -1.81 -4.32
CA TYR A 116 6.29 -3.07 -5.03
C TYR A 116 5.15 -3.14 -6.06
N VAL A 117 5.51 -3.31 -7.33
CA VAL A 117 4.59 -3.35 -8.47
C VAL A 117 4.99 -4.51 -9.39
N MET A 118 4.01 -5.23 -9.89
CA MET A 118 4.16 -6.44 -10.67
C MET A 118 3.02 -6.56 -11.69
N ASN A 119 3.24 -7.33 -12.75
CA ASN A 119 2.22 -7.64 -13.76
C ASN A 119 1.71 -9.09 -13.69
N LYS A 120 2.37 -9.95 -12.89
CA LYS A 120 1.92 -11.32 -12.60
C LYS A 120 1.22 -11.34 -11.25
N MET A 121 -0.11 -11.41 -11.29
CA MET A 121 -0.95 -11.47 -10.09
C MET A 121 -0.77 -12.80 -9.36
N HIS A 122 -0.77 -12.74 -8.04
CA HIS A 122 -0.89 -13.88 -7.14
C HIS A 122 -2.30 -13.85 -6.52
N MET A 123 -2.98 -15.00 -6.45
CA MET A 123 -4.39 -15.08 -6.04
C MET A 123 -4.61 -15.05 -4.52
N GLY A 124 -3.76 -14.33 -3.79
CA GLY A 124 -3.91 -14.07 -2.35
C GLY A 124 -4.48 -12.68 -2.09
N LEU A 125 -5.39 -12.56 -1.12
CA LEU A 125 -5.95 -11.27 -0.66
C LEU A 125 -4.96 -10.51 0.24
N THR A 126 -4.17 -11.25 1.03
CA THR A 126 -3.16 -10.74 1.95
C THR A 126 -1.92 -11.63 1.88
N GLY A 127 -0.78 -11.10 2.32
CA GLY A 127 0.44 -11.89 2.53
C GLY A 127 1.09 -12.45 1.27
N ASP A 128 1.23 -11.64 0.21
CA ASP A 128 2.01 -12.05 -0.95
C ASP A 128 3.47 -12.31 -0.53
N PRO A 129 4.00 -13.53 -0.69
CA PRO A 129 5.35 -13.87 -0.21
C PRO A 129 6.45 -13.01 -0.84
N ARG A 130 6.19 -12.44 -2.04
CA ARG A 130 7.14 -11.59 -2.75
C ARG A 130 7.28 -10.22 -2.09
N ASN A 131 6.17 -9.64 -1.63
CA ASN A 131 6.21 -8.33 -0.96
C ASN A 131 6.69 -8.47 0.49
N ILE A 132 6.35 -9.58 1.17
CA ILE A 132 6.87 -9.89 2.51
C ILE A 132 8.40 -10.05 2.45
N ALA A 133 8.91 -10.86 1.53
CA ALA A 133 10.36 -11.05 1.39
C ALA A 133 11.11 -9.74 1.09
N LEU A 134 10.47 -8.80 0.38
CA LEU A 134 11.01 -7.47 0.12
C LEU A 134 11.01 -6.62 1.40
N LEU A 135 9.92 -6.60 2.16
CA LEU A 135 9.86 -5.92 3.46
C LEU A 135 10.93 -6.46 4.42
N ASP A 136 11.07 -7.78 4.51
CA ASP A 136 12.10 -8.43 5.34
C ASP A 136 13.52 -8.06 4.91
N ALA A 137 13.76 -7.92 3.60
CA ALA A 137 15.06 -7.50 3.08
C ALA A 137 15.38 -6.04 3.41
N VAL A 138 14.36 -5.16 3.34
CA VAL A 138 14.49 -3.76 3.78
C VAL A 138 14.76 -3.71 5.28
N GLU A 139 13.99 -4.44 6.08
CA GLU A 139 14.15 -4.57 7.54
C GLU A 139 15.60 -4.88 7.92
N ARG A 140 16.16 -5.95 7.35
CA ARG A 140 17.55 -6.37 7.60
C ARG A 140 18.61 -5.36 7.16
N SER A 141 18.27 -4.42 6.28
CA SER A 141 19.20 -3.43 5.74
C SER A 141 19.22 -2.12 6.54
N VAL A 142 18.24 -1.93 7.43
CA VAL A 142 18.05 -0.68 8.18
C VAL A 142 17.95 -0.89 9.70
N ALA A 143 17.99 -2.15 10.16
CA ALA A 143 18.09 -2.55 11.55
C ALA A 143 19.50 -2.37 12.13
#